data_AF-A0AAF0ZQF2-F1
#
_entry.id   AF-A0AAF0ZQF2-F1
#
_cell.length_a   1.000
_cell.length_b   1.000
_cell.length_c   1.000
_cell.angle_alpha   90.00
_cell.angle_beta   90.00
_cell.angle_gamma   90.00
#
_symmetry.space_group_name_H-M   'P 1'
#
loop_
_entity.id
_entity.type
_entity.pdbx_description
1 polymer ?
#
loop_
_entity_poly.entity_id
_entity_poly.type
_entity_poly.pdbx_seq_one_letter_code
_entity_poly.pdbx_strand_id
1 'polypeptide(L)'
;MALISINQPDDYFEKIYNIHIINGFTNNSSVPLVVWCISSDNVDLGGRALQERDEFSWSVKSTFWKNTQFSCTMKFDNQRRSFQAFQRRRDIQRCYPTRECFWLVKEDGFYYSNDEIYWRKDFNWTLN
;
A
#
# COMPACT_ATOMS: atom_id res chain seq x y z
N MET A 1 42.42 -14.18 18.27
CA MET A 1 40.96 -14.16 18.02
C MET A 1 40.53 -12.71 17.94
N ALA A 2 40.38 -12.16 16.74
CA ALA A 2 39.81 -10.83 16.55
C ALA A 2 38.38 -11.02 16.04
N LEU A 3 37.41 -10.58 16.83
CA LEU A 3 36.02 -10.49 16.39
C LEU A 3 35.95 -9.30 15.42
N ILE A 4 35.94 -9.59 14.12
CA ILE A 4 35.60 -8.58 13.11
C ILE A 4 34.11 -8.33 13.27
N SER A 5 33.75 -7.28 13.99
CA SER A 5 32.41 -6.72 13.94
C SER A 5 32.24 -6.09 12.56
N ILE A 6 31.65 -6.85 11.63
CA ILE A 6 31.28 -6.34 10.31
C ILE A 6 30.07 -5.43 10.55
N ASN A 7 30.32 -4.15 10.80
CA ASN A 7 29.27 -3.14 10.71
C ASN A 7 28.74 -3.21 9.27
N GLN A 8 27.53 -3.74 9.09
CA GLN A 8 26.82 -3.62 7.81
C GLN A 8 26.80 -2.12 7.46
N PRO A 9 27.24 -1.71 6.26
CA PRO A 9 27.14 -0.31 5.90
C PRO A 9 25.66 0.06 5.88
N ASP A 10 25.26 0.91 6.83
CA ASP A 10 23.92 1.46 6.93
C ASP A 10 23.51 2.08 5.57
N ASP A 11 22.44 1.52 4.98
CA ASP A 11 21.34 2.26 4.36
C ASP A 11 21.66 3.35 3.29
N TYR A 12 22.66 3.15 2.43
CA TYR A 12 22.84 4.00 1.22
C TYR A 12 22.13 3.47 -0.04
N PHE A 13 21.59 2.26 0.00
CA PHE A 13 20.93 1.67 -1.17
C PHE A 13 19.49 2.17 -1.29
N GLU A 14 19.20 2.82 -2.41
CA GLU A 14 17.84 3.10 -2.85
C GLU A 14 17.00 1.81 -2.75
N LYS A 15 15.96 1.84 -1.92
CA LYS A 15 15.04 0.70 -1.76
C LYS A 15 13.81 0.95 -2.60
N ILE A 16 13.39 -0.06 -3.35
CA ILE A 16 12.13 -0.06 -4.07
C ILE A 16 11.10 -0.76 -3.20
N TYR A 17 9.95 -0.11 -3.03
CA TYR A 17 8.76 -0.69 -2.40
C TYR A 17 7.67 -0.80 -3.45
N ASN A 18 6.98 -1.92 -3.50
CA ASN A 18 5.84 -2.11 -4.38
C ASN A 18 4.57 -2.02 -3.55
N ILE A 19 3.60 -1.25 -4.05
CA ILE A 19 2.33 -1.03 -3.38
C ILE A 19 1.24 -1.58 -4.26
N HIS A 20 0.38 -2.39 -3.66
CA HIS A 20 -0.66 -3.14 -4.34
C HIS A 20 -2.00 -2.84 -3.69
N ILE A 21 -2.99 -2.60 -4.52
CA ILE A 21 -4.37 -2.39 -4.09
C ILE A 21 -5.21 -3.42 -4.82
N ILE A 22 -5.74 -4.37 -4.08
CA ILE A 22 -6.45 -5.53 -4.59
C ILE A 22 -7.93 -5.40 -4.23
N ASN A 23 -8.79 -5.59 -5.22
CA ASN A 23 -10.22 -5.74 -4.97
C ASN A 23 -10.51 -7.15 -4.41
N GLY A 24 -10.80 -7.20 -3.11
CA GLY A 24 -11.11 -8.43 -2.37
C GLY A 24 -12.60 -8.66 -2.12
N PHE A 25 -13.48 -7.95 -2.82
CA PHE A 25 -14.91 -8.18 -2.74
C PHE A 25 -15.27 -9.53 -3.36
N THR A 26 -16.19 -10.25 -2.74
CA THR A 26 -16.58 -11.63 -3.12
C THR A 26 -18.06 -11.77 -3.47
N ASN A 27 -18.81 -10.69 -3.32
CA ASN A 27 -20.24 -10.67 -3.55
C ASN A 27 -20.66 -10.65 -5.04
N ASN A 28 -19.74 -10.88 -5.98
CA ASN A 28 -19.97 -10.81 -7.43
C ASN A 28 -20.69 -9.51 -7.86
N SER A 29 -20.35 -8.39 -7.24
CA SER A 29 -20.90 -7.09 -7.61
C SER A 29 -20.45 -6.69 -9.02
N SER A 30 -21.39 -6.26 -9.86
CA SER A 30 -21.07 -5.61 -11.14
C SER A 30 -20.49 -4.20 -10.97
N VAL A 31 -20.50 -3.67 -9.74
CA VAL A 31 -19.96 -2.34 -9.40
C VAL A 31 -18.46 -2.47 -9.13
N PRO A 32 -17.59 -1.80 -9.90
CA PRO A 32 -16.15 -1.86 -9.67
C PRO A 32 -15.74 -1.06 -8.43
N LEU A 33 -14.65 -1.49 -7.80
CA LEU A 33 -13.91 -0.66 -6.84
C LEU A 33 -13.12 0.38 -7.62
N VAL A 34 -13.47 1.66 -7.46
CA VAL A 34 -12.73 2.76 -8.08
C VAL A 34 -11.62 3.21 -7.13
N VAL A 35 -10.39 3.22 -7.63
CA VAL A 35 -9.19 3.69 -6.92
C VAL A 35 -8.60 4.90 -7.63
N TRP A 36 -8.15 5.90 -6.86
CA TRP A 36 -7.35 7.04 -7.33
C TRP A 36 -6.27 7.34 -6.31
N CYS A 37 -4.99 7.35 -6.72
CA CYS A 37 -3.88 7.68 -5.82
C CYS A 37 -3.07 8.90 -6.28
N ILE A 38 -2.64 9.72 -5.31
CA ILE A 38 -1.81 10.91 -5.52
C ILE A 38 -0.63 10.88 -4.54
N SER A 39 0.55 11.27 -4.99
CA SER A 39 1.73 11.40 -4.13
C SER A 39 1.73 12.70 -3.32
N SER A 40 2.56 12.78 -2.28
CA SER A 40 2.79 14.03 -1.52
C SER A 40 3.31 15.18 -2.38
N ASP A 41 3.93 14.88 -3.53
CA ASP A 41 4.47 15.85 -4.47
C ASP A 41 3.44 16.18 -5.59
N ASN A 42 2.17 15.85 -5.39
CA ASN A 42 1.05 16.05 -6.32
C ASN A 42 1.21 15.31 -7.66
N VAL A 43 1.99 14.22 -7.70
CA VAL A 43 2.02 13.34 -8.87
C VAL A 43 0.79 12.43 -8.81
N ASP A 44 -0.07 12.56 -9.81
CA ASP A 44 -1.26 11.74 -9.97
C ASP A 44 -0.90 10.40 -10.64
N LEU A 45 -1.27 9.28 -10.01
CA LEU A 45 -1.12 7.94 -10.59
C LEU A 45 -2.31 7.55 -11.48
N GLY A 46 -3.35 8.38 -11.49
CA GLY A 46 -4.59 8.21 -12.21
C GLY A 46 -5.60 7.36 -11.47
N GLY A 47 -6.83 7.37 -11.99
CA GLY A 47 -7.91 6.50 -11.55
C GLY A 47 -7.87 5.13 -12.25
N ARG A 48 -8.31 4.08 -11.55
CA ARG A 48 -8.64 2.77 -12.13
C ARG A 48 -9.96 2.26 -11.56
N ALA A 49 -10.68 1.47 -12.34
CA ALA A 49 -11.86 0.72 -11.90
C ALA A 49 -11.50 -0.76 -11.86
N LEU A 50 -11.49 -1.36 -10.67
CA LEU A 50 -11.05 -2.73 -10.42
C LEU A 50 -12.28 -3.64 -10.30
N GLN A 51 -12.37 -4.66 -11.15
CA GLN A 51 -13.30 -5.77 -10.97
C GLN A 51 -12.84 -6.70 -9.85
N GLU A 52 -13.62 -7.72 -9.51
CA GLU A 52 -13.23 -8.72 -8.52
C GLU A 52 -11.83 -9.28 -8.86
N ARG A 53 -10.92 -9.27 -7.87
CA ARG A 53 -9.52 -9.72 -7.96
C ARG A 53 -8.60 -8.88 -8.85
N ASP A 54 -9.09 -7.81 -9.47
CA ASP A 54 -8.20 -6.87 -10.15
C ASP A 54 -7.31 -6.14 -9.15
N GLU A 55 -6.13 -5.74 -9.63
CA GLU A 55 -5.10 -5.07 -8.86
C GLU A 55 -4.69 -3.74 -9.51
N PHE A 56 -4.48 -2.72 -8.69
CA PHE A 56 -3.77 -1.51 -9.05
C PHE A 56 -2.47 -1.40 -8.25
N SER A 57 -1.33 -1.36 -8.94
CA SER A 57 -0.02 -1.30 -8.30
C SER A 57 0.95 -0.30 -8.93
N TRP A 58 1.91 0.13 -8.11
CA TRP A 58 3.03 0.96 -8.53
C TRP A 58 4.24 0.74 -7.62
N SER A 59 5.42 1.08 -8.13
CA SER A 59 6.67 1.01 -7.37
C SER A 59 7.13 2.40 -6.94
N VAL A 60 7.67 2.47 -5.73
CA VAL A 60 8.21 3.70 -5.14
C VAL A 60 9.68 3.50 -4.86
N LYS A 61 10.49 4.30 -5.54
CA LYS A 61 11.91 4.48 -5.22
C LYS A 61 12.02 5.36 -3.98
N SER A 62 12.59 4.79 -2.92
CA SER A 62 12.63 5.42 -1.61
C SER A 62 14.09 5.68 -1.22
N THR A 63 14.50 6.95 -1.28
CA THR A 63 15.82 7.43 -0.82
C THR A 63 15.78 7.96 0.62
N PHE A 64 16.88 7.83 1.37
CA PHE A 64 16.97 8.17 2.81
C PHE A 64 16.36 9.53 3.19
N TRP A 65 16.57 10.53 2.33
CA TRP A 65 16.26 11.93 2.60
C TRP A 65 14.83 12.35 2.19
N LYS A 66 14.12 11.55 1.38
CA LYS A 66 12.82 11.96 0.83
C LYS A 66 11.65 11.36 1.60
N ASN A 67 10.76 12.20 2.13
CA ASN A 67 9.53 11.77 2.79
C ASN A 67 8.44 11.44 1.76
N THR A 68 8.60 10.35 1.02
CA THR A 68 7.63 9.93 -0.01
C THR A 68 6.36 9.37 0.63
N GLN A 69 5.21 9.89 0.21
CA GLN A 69 3.89 9.41 0.64
C GLN A 69 2.93 9.31 -0.53
N PHE A 70 1.96 8.39 -0.44
CA PHE A 70 0.87 8.23 -1.39
C PHE A 70 -0.45 8.13 -0.62
N SER A 71 -1.40 8.97 -1.01
CA SER A 71 -2.77 8.97 -0.51
C SER A 71 -3.68 8.45 -1.61
N CYS A 72 -4.52 7.47 -1.28
CA CYS A 72 -5.45 6.86 -2.20
C CYS A 72 -6.88 7.09 -1.73
N THR A 73 -7.75 7.40 -2.68
CA THR A 73 -9.19 7.45 -2.50
C THR A 73 -9.80 6.21 -3.13
N MET A 74 -10.56 5.47 -2.33
CA MET A 74 -11.39 4.37 -2.78
C MET A 74 -12.85 4.80 -2.83
N LYS A 75 -13.55 4.35 -3.85
CA LYS A 75 -15.00 4.45 -3.96
C LYS A 75 -15.57 3.10 -4.35
N PHE A 76 -16.53 2.63 -3.57
CA PHE A 76 -17.32 1.45 -3.88
C PHE A 76 -18.79 1.81 -3.66
N ASP A 77 -19.60 1.72 -4.71
CA ASP A 77 -20.99 2.20 -4.71
C ASP A 77 -21.11 3.64 -4.13
N ASN A 78 -21.84 3.81 -3.03
CA ASN A 78 -22.02 5.08 -2.34
C ASN A 78 -20.97 5.35 -1.24
N GLN A 79 -20.07 4.40 -0.97
CA GLN A 79 -19.02 4.56 0.01
C GLN A 79 -17.77 5.17 -0.63
N ARG A 80 -17.16 6.13 0.05
CA ARG A 80 -15.89 6.73 -0.36
C ARG A 80 -15.00 6.90 0.86
N ARG A 81 -13.74 6.49 0.75
CA ARG A 81 -12.75 6.65 1.82
C ARG A 81 -11.38 6.97 1.23
N SER A 82 -10.71 7.96 1.81
CA SER A 82 -9.30 8.21 1.53
C SER A 82 -8.42 7.66 2.65
N PHE A 83 -7.28 7.10 2.29
CA PHE A 83 -6.29 6.60 3.23
C PHE A 83 -4.88 6.74 2.67
N GLN A 84 -3.89 6.74 3.56
CA GLN A 84 -2.49 6.80 3.17
C GLN A 84 -1.99 5.38 2.83
N ALA A 85 -1.99 5.02 1.55
CA ALA A 85 -1.57 3.70 1.08
C ALA A 85 -0.06 3.46 1.27
N PHE A 86 0.74 4.52 1.21
CA PHE A 86 2.17 4.44 1.52
C PHE A 86 2.67 5.69 2.24
N GLN A 87 3.49 5.48 3.26
CA GLN A 87 4.28 6.51 3.92
C GLN A 87 5.63 5.92 4.30
N ARG A 88 6.71 6.44 3.70
CA ARG A 88 8.07 5.91 3.90
C ARG A 88 8.38 5.61 5.37
N ARG A 89 8.21 6.59 6.27
CA ARG A 89 8.57 6.44 7.69
C ARG A 89 7.80 5.32 8.42
N ARG A 90 6.56 5.07 8.01
CA ARG A 90 5.70 4.03 8.58
C ARG A 90 5.95 2.67 7.94
N ASP A 91 6.10 2.66 6.61
CA ASP A 91 5.97 1.44 5.82
C ASP A 91 7.30 0.76 5.49
N ILE A 92 8.45 1.42 5.68
CA ILE A 92 9.77 0.75 5.57
C ILE A 92 9.82 -0.52 6.42
N GLN A 93 9.40 -0.41 7.69
CA GLN A 93 9.38 -1.56 8.59
C GLN A 93 8.18 -2.47 8.33
N ARG A 94 7.04 -1.88 7.96
CA ARG A 94 5.79 -2.60 7.79
C ARG A 94 5.84 -3.58 6.61
N CYS A 95 6.50 -3.18 5.52
CA CYS A 95 6.67 -3.98 4.31
C CYS A 95 7.94 -4.84 4.35
N TYR A 96 8.73 -4.82 5.43
CA TYR A 96 9.89 -5.71 5.58
C TYR A 96 9.41 -7.15 5.85
N PRO A 97 10.10 -8.19 5.35
CA PRO A 97 11.31 -8.17 4.52
C PRO A 97 11.08 -8.06 3.01
N THR A 98 9.85 -8.28 2.56
CA THR A 98 9.49 -8.47 1.14
C THR A 98 9.61 -7.19 0.32
N ARG A 99 9.43 -6.03 0.96
CA ARG A 99 9.23 -4.70 0.37
C ARG A 99 7.93 -4.56 -0.42
N GLU A 100 7.01 -5.48 -0.16
CA GLU A 100 5.68 -5.50 -0.73
C GLU A 100 4.69 -4.93 0.31
N CYS A 101 3.82 -4.03 -0.13
CA CYS A 101 2.83 -3.38 0.69
C CYS A 101 1.44 -3.62 0.08
N PHE A 102 0.77 -4.68 0.51
CA PHE A 102 -0.53 -5.05 -0.04
C PHE A 102 -1.68 -4.47 0.76
N TRP A 103 -2.67 -3.96 0.03
CA TRP A 103 -3.96 -3.53 0.56
C TRP A 103 -5.07 -4.33 -0.11
N LEU A 104 -5.67 -5.26 0.64
CA LEU A 104 -6.86 -5.99 0.21
C LEU A 104 -8.09 -5.24 0.73
N VAL A 105 -8.87 -4.70 -0.19
CA VAL A 105 -10.08 -3.93 0.12
C VAL A 105 -11.29 -4.85 0.03
N LYS A 106 -12.03 -4.99 1.12
CA LYS A 106 -13.21 -5.86 1.25
C LYS A 106 -14.44 -5.08 1.68
N GLU A 107 -15.58 -5.74 1.70
CA GLU A 107 -16.88 -5.17 2.10
C GLU A 107 -16.85 -4.51 3.48
N ASP A 108 -16.08 -5.09 4.41
CA ASP A 108 -16.05 -4.66 5.80
C ASP A 108 -14.85 -3.79 6.16
N GLY A 109 -13.89 -3.61 5.25
CA GLY A 109 -12.76 -2.73 5.48
C GLY A 109 -11.52 -3.04 4.66
N PHE A 110 -10.39 -2.57 5.18
CA PHE A 110 -9.11 -2.53 4.49
C PHE A 110 -8.13 -3.37 5.27
N TYR A 111 -7.55 -4.34 4.58
CA TYR A 111 -6.63 -5.30 5.14
C TYR A 111 -5.26 -5.06 4.56
N TYR A 112 -4.25 -5.19 5.40
CA TYR A 112 -2.87 -5.03 5.02
C TYR A 112 -2.12 -6.36 5.15
N SER A 113 -1.20 -6.59 4.22
CA SER A 113 -0.20 -7.65 4.31
C SER A 113 1.12 -7.19 3.68
N ASN A 114 2.22 -7.80 4.08
CA ASN A 114 3.51 -7.70 3.41
C ASN A 114 3.87 -9.00 2.66
N ASP A 115 3.07 -10.07 2.74
CA ASP A 115 3.38 -11.38 2.15
C ASP A 115 2.19 -12.07 1.47
N GLU A 116 1.03 -11.41 1.42
CA GLU A 116 -0.26 -11.91 0.91
C GLU A 116 -0.81 -13.16 1.64
N ILE A 117 -0.14 -13.62 2.69
CA ILE A 117 -0.53 -14.79 3.47
C ILE A 117 -1.23 -14.32 4.74
N TYR A 118 -0.59 -13.42 5.49
CA TYR A 118 -1.12 -12.92 6.76
C TYR A 118 -1.73 -11.54 6.57
N TRP A 119 -3.07 -11.49 6.61
CA TRP A 119 -3.84 -10.26 6.45
C TRP A 119 -4.29 -9.71 7.79
N ARG A 120 -3.98 -8.44 8.08
CA ARG A 120 -4.48 -7.72 9.25
C ARG A 120 -5.47 -6.65 8.82
N LYS A 121 -6.67 -6.66 9.39
CA LYS A 121 -7.62 -5.56 9.23
C LYS A 121 -7.07 -4.31 9.90
N ASP A 122 -6.91 -3.23 9.13
CA ASP A 122 -6.40 -1.96 9.62
C ASP A 122 -7.52 -1.00 10.00
N PHE A 123 -8.54 -0.90 9.15
CA PHE A 123 -9.66 0.03 9.35
C PHE A 123 -10.87 -0.31 8.46
N ASN A 124 -11.94 0.47 8.61
CA ASN A 124 -13.32 0.00 8.49
C ASN A 124 -14.23 0.70 7.45
N TRP A 125 -13.84 1.24 6.29
CA TRP A 125 -14.75 2.12 5.47
C TRP A 125 -15.31 3.37 6.20
N THR A 126 -16.18 3.22 7.19
CA THR A 126 -16.56 4.27 8.13
C THR A 126 -15.41 4.60 9.08
N LEU A 127 -15.30 5.88 9.45
CA LEU A 127 -14.50 6.29 10.60
C LEU A 127 -15.41 6.07 11.82
N ASN A 128 -15.02 5.13 12.69
CA ASN A 128 -15.62 5.03 14.02
C ASN A 128 -14.87 5.99 14.95
#